data_AF-A0A2V5SC30-F1
#
_entry.id   AF-A0A2V5SC30-F1
#
_cell.length_a   1.000
_cell.length_b   1.000
_cell.length_c   1.000
_cell.angle_alpha   90.00
_cell.angle_beta   90.00
_cell.angle_gamma   90.00
#
_symmetry.space_group_name_H-M   'P 1'
#
loop_
_entity.id
_entity.type
_entity.pdbx_description
1 polymer ?
#
loop_
_entity_poly.entity_id
_entity_poly.type
_entity_poly.pdbx_seq_one_letter_code
_entity_poly.pdbx_strand_id
1 'polypeptide(L)'
;MISSEQKEQIGEFDHALEYDSYAFLPEQAVFTLCEHFKVKSLDGFGCTQMPQAVAAAGAIVHYLKHQLRRKIDHLTSLRSDAPADYV
;
A
#
# COMPACT_ATOMS: atom_id res chain seq x y z
N MET A 1 22.10 -3.58 -14.12
CA MET A 1 22.67 -2.68 -15.13
C MET A 1 21.80 -2.80 -16.36
N ILE A 2 21.03 -1.77 -16.68
CA ILE A 2 20.13 -1.79 -17.85
C ILE A 2 20.61 -0.70 -18.80
N SER A 3 20.81 -1.15 -20.04
CA SER A 3 21.36 -0.45 -21.19
C SER A 3 20.55 0.79 -21.61
N SER A 4 21.26 1.69 -22.26
CA SER A 4 20.87 3.02 -22.74
C SER A 4 19.62 3.09 -23.65
N GLU A 5 19.02 1.95 -24.03
CA GLU A 5 17.92 1.85 -24.99
C GLU A 5 16.54 1.69 -24.32
N GLN A 6 16.47 1.40 -23.02
CA GLN A 6 15.21 1.25 -22.28
C GLN A 6 14.75 2.53 -21.56
N LYS A 7 15.38 3.67 -21.86
CA LYS A 7 15.13 4.94 -21.16
C LYS A 7 13.78 5.61 -21.50
N GLU A 8 13.06 5.12 -22.51
CA GLU A 8 11.95 5.86 -23.15
C GLU A 8 10.55 5.25 -22.94
N GLN A 9 10.41 4.22 -22.10
CA GLN A 9 9.10 3.56 -21.87
C GLN A 9 8.52 3.74 -20.45
N ILE A 10 9.23 4.43 -19.56
CA ILE A 10 8.65 4.87 -18.29
C ILE A 10 8.54 6.38 -18.33
N GLY A 11 7.43 6.83 -18.93
CA GLY A 11 7.06 8.24 -18.98
C GLY A 11 7.26 8.88 -17.62
N GLU A 12 7.85 10.07 -17.66
CA GLU A 12 7.96 11.05 -16.58
C GLU A 12 6.74 10.97 -15.65
N PHE A 13 6.90 10.30 -14.51
CA PHE A 13 5.84 10.24 -13.51
C PHE A 13 5.84 11.59 -12.79
N ASP A 14 5.18 12.58 -13.39
CA ASP A 14 4.96 13.94 -12.86
C ASP A 14 4.26 13.91 -11.47
N HIS A 15 3.70 12.76 -11.09
CA HIS A 15 3.08 12.48 -9.80
C HIS A 15 3.61 11.21 -9.11
N ALA A 16 4.85 10.78 -9.40
CA ALA A 16 5.52 9.81 -8.54
C ALA A 16 5.82 10.51 -7.21
N LEU A 17 4.89 10.39 -6.27
CA LEU A 17 5.14 10.76 -4.89
C LEU A 17 6.27 9.86 -4.39
N GLU A 18 7.49 10.39 -4.35
CA GLU A 18 8.61 9.81 -3.63
C GLU A 18 8.22 9.79 -2.15
N TYR A 19 7.56 8.71 -1.76
CA TYR A 19 7.17 8.47 -0.39
C TYR A 19 8.16 7.52 0.24
N ASP A 20 8.39 7.72 1.54
CA ASP A 20 9.44 7.01 2.25
C ASP A 20 9.34 5.50 1.99
N SER A 21 10.42 4.90 1.47
CA SER A 21 10.47 3.46 1.16
C SER A 21 10.15 2.62 2.40
N TYR A 22 10.31 3.19 3.60
CA TYR A 22 9.90 2.60 4.86
C TYR A 22 8.39 2.34 4.95
N ALA A 23 7.54 3.17 4.34
CA ALA A 23 6.09 2.98 4.31
C ALA A 23 5.66 1.81 3.41
N PHE A 24 6.51 1.41 2.46
CA PHE A 24 6.31 0.23 1.62
C PHE A 24 6.85 -1.06 2.24
N LEU A 25 7.49 -1.01 3.42
CA LEU A 25 7.89 -2.23 4.11
C LEU A 25 6.64 -2.95 4.60
N PRO A 26 6.51 -4.27 4.33
CA PRO A 26 5.32 -5.03 4.72
C PRO A 26 5.11 -5.00 6.24
N GLU A 27 6.18 -5.04 7.04
CA GLU A 27 6.10 -4.97 8.50
C GLU A 27 5.50 -3.63 8.99
N GLN A 28 5.92 -2.52 8.38
CA GLN A 28 5.37 -1.21 8.72
C GLN A 28 3.95 -1.00 8.21
N ALA A 29 3.67 -1.49 7.01
CA ALA A 29 2.34 -1.46 6.46
C ALA A 29 1.37 -2.24 7.35
N VAL A 30 1.74 -3.45 7.80
CA VAL A 30 0.97 -4.23 8.77
C VAL A 30 0.74 -3.43 10.04
N PHE A 31 1.78 -2.82 10.61
CA PHE A 31 1.66 -2.04 11.83
C PHE A 31 0.70 -0.85 11.66
N THR A 32 0.87 -0.08 10.60
CA THR A 32 0.04 1.09 10.28
C THR A 32 -1.42 0.70 10.06
N LEU A 33 -1.67 -0.39 9.33
CA LEU A 33 -3.02 -0.89 9.07
C LEU A 33 -3.64 -1.47 10.35
N CYS A 34 -2.92 -2.26 11.14
CA CYS A 34 -3.40 -2.78 12.42
C CYS A 34 -3.76 -1.65 13.39
N GLU A 35 -2.93 -0.60 13.49
CA GLU A 35 -3.24 0.57 14.31
C GLU A 35 -4.47 1.31 13.79
N HIS A 36 -4.60 1.48 12.47
CA HIS A 36 -5.71 2.17 11.84
C HIS A 36 -7.06 1.43 12.03
N PHE A 37 -7.09 0.14 11.73
CA PHE A 37 -8.29 -0.70 11.88
C PHE A 37 -8.51 -1.20 13.32
N LYS A 38 -7.59 -0.90 14.24
CA LYS A 38 -7.57 -1.40 15.63
C LYS A 38 -7.68 -2.92 15.72
N VAL A 39 -7.01 -3.63 14.81
CA VAL A 39 -6.95 -5.09 14.76
C VAL A 39 -5.59 -5.60 15.23
N LYS A 40 -5.52 -6.86 15.65
CA LYS A 40 -4.25 -7.51 16.03
C LYS A 40 -3.45 -7.99 14.82
N SER A 41 -4.15 -8.43 13.78
CA SER A 41 -3.54 -8.99 12.57
C SER A 41 -4.43 -8.75 11.37
N LEU A 42 -3.83 -8.73 10.17
CA LEU A 42 -4.55 -8.61 8.89
C LEU A 42 -5.11 -9.96 8.37
N ASP A 43 -5.08 -11.00 9.21
CA ASP A 43 -5.48 -12.35 8.84
C ASP A 43 -6.96 -12.45 8.46
N GLY A 44 -7.82 -11.69 9.15
CA GLY A 44 -9.24 -11.59 8.84
C GLY A 44 -9.58 -10.89 7.51
N PHE A 45 -8.60 -10.27 6.85
CA PHE A 45 -8.79 -9.58 5.56
C PHE A 45 -8.34 -10.42 4.35
N GLY A 46 -7.80 -11.62 4.57
CA GLY A 46 -7.28 -12.48 3.50
C GLY A 46 -5.97 -12.00 2.88
N CYS A 47 -5.33 -10.96 3.45
CA CYS A 47 -4.12 -10.35 2.90
C CYS A 47 -2.81 -11.02 3.37
N THR A 48 -2.87 -12.03 4.25
CA THR A 48 -1.69 -12.70 4.84
C THR A 48 -0.76 -13.32 3.79
N GLN A 49 -1.31 -13.80 2.68
CA GLN A 49 -0.55 -14.42 1.58
C GLN A 49 -0.03 -13.39 0.56
N MET A 50 -0.31 -12.09 0.73
CA MET A 50 -0.02 -11.04 -0.25
C MET A 50 0.72 -9.85 0.39
N PRO A 51 1.99 -10.03 0.80
CA PRO A 51 2.77 -8.99 1.48
C PRO A 51 2.95 -7.72 0.62
N GLN A 52 2.98 -7.85 -0.71
CA GLN A 52 3.07 -6.71 -1.63
C GLN A 52 1.79 -5.87 -1.64
N ALA A 53 0.62 -6.51 -1.54
CA ALA A 53 -0.66 -5.82 -1.45
C ALA A 53 -0.78 -5.07 -0.11
N VAL A 54 -0.32 -5.71 0.97
CA VAL A 54 -0.27 -5.09 2.30
C VAL A 54 0.66 -3.87 2.30
N ALA A 55 1.88 -4.01 1.75
CA ALA A 55 2.84 -2.92 1.58
C ALA A 55 2.24 -1.70 0.87
N ALA A 56 1.58 -1.92 -0.27
CA ALA A 56 0.92 -0.84 -1.03
C ALA A 56 -0.22 -0.19 -0.24
N ALA A 57 -1.09 -0.99 0.40
CA ALA A 57 -2.19 -0.48 1.21
C ALA A 57 -1.69 0.33 2.42
N GLY A 58 -0.62 -0.14 3.08
CA GLY A 58 0.00 0.56 4.21
C GLY A 58 0.59 1.90 3.79
N ALA A 59 1.30 1.96 2.66
CA ALA A 59 1.82 3.22 2.13
C ALA A 59 0.70 4.23 1.83
N ILE A 60 -0.42 3.77 1.23
CA ILE A 60 -1.60 4.61 0.96
C ILE A 60 -2.21 5.15 2.26
N VAL A 61 -2.45 4.29 3.25
CA VAL A 61 -3.03 4.70 4.55
C VAL A 61 -2.09 5.64 5.29
N HIS A 62 -0.80 5.35 5.30
CA HIS A 62 0.22 6.20 5.90
C HIS A 62 0.23 7.59 5.27
N TYR A 63 0.19 7.66 3.93
CA TYR A 63 0.09 8.90 3.18
C TYR A 63 -1.19 9.68 3.49
N LEU A 64 -2.35 9.02 3.49
CA LEU A 64 -3.64 9.65 3.82
C LEU A 64 -3.64 10.23 5.24
N LYS A 65 -3.03 9.52 6.20
CA LYS A 65 -2.92 9.95 7.60
C LYS A 65 -1.95 11.11 7.77
N HIS A 66 -0.76 11.05 7.16
CA HIS A 66 0.30 12.05 7.31
C HIS A 66 0.07 13.29 6.45
N GLN A 67 -0.26 13.11 5.16
CA GLN A 67 -0.37 14.20 4.20
C GLN A 67 -1.70 14.93 4.32
N LEU A 68 -2.82 14.19 4.35
CA LEU A 68 -4.15 14.79 4.35
C LEU A 68 -4.60 15.21 5.76
N ARG A 69 -4.02 14.63 6.82
CA ARG A 69 -4.41 14.85 8.24
C ARG A 69 -5.94 14.72 8.45
N ARG A 70 -6.63 13.98 7.57
CA ARG A 70 -8.08 13.75 7.63
C ARG A 70 -8.36 12.51 8.45
N LYS A 71 -9.52 12.50 9.12
CA LYS A 71 -10.03 11.29 9.77
C LYS A 71 -10.43 10.30 8.69
N ILE A 72 -9.59 9.29 8.48
CA ILE A 72 -9.89 8.11 7.64
C ILE A 72 -10.78 7.10 8.37
N ASP A 73 -11.58 7.54 9.33
CA ASP A 73 -12.45 6.71 10.18
C ASP A 73 -13.52 5.95 9.37
N HIS A 74 -13.85 6.44 8.18
CA HIS A 74 -14.77 5.78 7.24
C HIS A 74 -14.15 4.58 6.53
N LEU A 75 -12.81 4.47 6.51
CA LEU A 75 -12.10 3.33 5.97
C LEU A 75 -12.13 2.20 7.01
N THR A 76 -13.22 1.43 6.99
CA THR A 76 -13.51 0.43 8.04
C THR A 76 -13.16 -0.99 7.63
N SER A 77 -12.85 -1.23 6.35
CA SER A 77 -12.50 -2.56 5.85
C SER A 77 -11.45 -2.51 4.77
N LEU A 78 -10.59 -3.52 4.75
CA LEU A 78 -9.59 -3.78 3.72
C LEU A 78 -9.94 -5.12 3.06
N ARG A 79 -10.02 -5.17 1.73
CA ARG A 79 -10.18 -6.44 0.99
C ARG A 79 -9.08 -6.55 -0.04
N SER A 80 -8.45 -7.72 -0.11
CA SER A 80 -7.58 -8.07 -1.23
C SER A 80 -8.43 -8.61 -2.36
N ASP A 81 -8.43 -7.92 -3.50
CA ASP A 81 -9.00 -8.45 -4.74
C ASP A 81 -7.87 -9.11 -5.53
N ALA A 82 -7.93 -10.45 -5.64
CA ALA A 82 -7.01 -11.22 -6.44
C ALA A 82 -7.57 -11.33 -7.88
N PRO A 83 -6.74 -11.19 -8.93
CA PRO A 83 -7.20 -11.28 -10.33
C PRO A 83 -7.75 -12.66 -10.73
N ALA A 84 -7.69 -13.65 -9.83
CA ALA A 84 -8.31 -14.96 -10.02
C ALA A 84 -9.85 -14.94 -9.89
N ASP A 85 -10.43 -13.85 -9.37
CA ASP A 85 -11.88 -13.72 -9.15
C ASP A 85 -12.60 -12.86 -10.21
N TYR A 86 -11.87 -12.40 -11.25
CA TYR A 86 -12.47 -11.68 -12.38
C TYR A 86 -12.87 -12.67 -13.47
N VAL A 87 -14.16 -13.02 -13.55
CA VAL A 87 -14.78 -13.79 -14.65
C VAL A 87 -15.63 -12.89 -15.54
#